data_AF-A0A7Y5J7M7-F1
#
_entry.id   AF-A0A7Y5J7M7-F1
#
_cell.length_a   1.000
_cell.length_b   1.000
_cell.length_c   1.000
_cell.angle_alpha   90.00
_cell.angle_beta   90.00
_cell.angle_gamma   90.00
#
_symmetry.space_group_name_H-M   'P 1'
#
loop_
_entity.id
_entity.type
_entity.pdbx_description
1 polymer ?
#
loop_
_entity_poly.entity_id
_entity_poly.type
_entity_poly.pdbx_seq_one_letter_code
_entity_poly.pdbx_strand_id
1 'polypeptide(L)' 'TLERALDPETAAAIAGTLLGPVKSVEALDERTLVITLTEPFFPLLINLAAGGYLMPLSQAAVQAGGFP' A
#
# COMPACT_ATOMS: atom_id res chain seq x y z
N THR A 1 5.34 0.47 -1.74
CA THR A 1 4.08 0.23 -2.50
C THR A 1 2.86 0.85 -1.83
N LEU A 2 2.49 0.44 -0.61
CA LEU A 2 1.23 0.85 0.02
C LEU A 2 1.19 2.36 0.33
N GLU A 3 2.26 2.91 0.90
CA GLU A 3 2.39 4.36 1.15
C GLU A 3 2.27 5.15 -0.15
N ARG A 4 3.01 4.75 -1.19
CA ARG A 4 2.89 5.34 -2.54
C ARG A 4 1.45 5.30 -3.06
N ALA A 5 0.72 4.19 -2.87
CA ALA A 5 -0.67 4.11 -3.31
C ALA A 5 -1.61 5.05 -2.52
N LEU A 6 -1.30 5.31 -1.25
CA LEU A 6 -2.04 6.25 -0.39
C LEU A 6 -1.62 7.71 -0.60
N ASP A 7 -0.46 7.95 -1.20
CA ASP A 7 0.02 9.29 -1.54
C ASP A 7 -0.90 9.95 -2.59
N PRO A 8 -1.52 11.11 -2.28
CA PRO A 8 -2.34 11.84 -3.23
C PRO A 8 -1.63 12.19 -4.54
N GLU A 9 -0.31 12.44 -4.50
CA GLU A 9 0.48 12.79 -5.70
C GLU A 9 0.57 11.62 -6.68
N THR A 10 0.45 10.39 -6.19
CA THR A 10 0.45 9.19 -7.03
C THR A 10 -0.84 9.05 -7.85
N ALA A 11 -1.94 9.70 -7.43
CA ALA A 11 -3.24 9.65 -8.11
C ALA A 11 -3.74 8.22 -8.40
N ALA A 12 -3.52 7.29 -7.46
CA ALA A 12 -3.91 5.89 -7.62
C ALA A 12 -5.45 5.72 -7.64
N ALA A 13 -6.01 5.51 -8.83
CA ALA A 13 -7.45 5.52 -9.08
C ALA A 13 -8.30 4.59 -8.20
N ILE A 14 -7.73 3.49 -7.68
CA ILE A 14 -8.45 2.49 -6.88
C ILE A 14 -7.93 2.36 -5.44
N ALA A 15 -6.96 3.18 -5.03
CA ALA A 15 -6.34 3.04 -3.72
C ALA A 15 -7.35 3.20 -2.58
N GLY A 16 -8.29 4.15 -2.70
CA GLY A 16 -9.35 4.34 -1.70
C GLY A 16 -10.27 3.13 -1.54
N THR A 17 -10.56 2.40 -2.63
CA THR A 17 -11.37 1.16 -2.57
C THR A 17 -10.59 0.03 -1.91
N LEU A 18 -9.28 -0.07 -2.17
CA LEU A 18 -8.47 -1.18 -1.70
C LEU A 18 -7.94 -0.99 -0.27
N LEU A 19 -7.64 0.25 0.11
CA LEU A 19 -6.91 0.63 1.33
C LEU A 19 -7.66 1.68 2.17
N GLY A 20 -8.92 1.99 1.89
CA GLY A 20 -9.63 3.14 2.48
C GLY A 20 -9.48 3.31 4.00
N PRO A 21 -9.68 2.26 4.81
CA PRO A 21 -9.52 2.35 6.27
C PRO A 21 -8.06 2.30 6.78
N VAL A 22 -7.05 2.21 5.90
CA VAL A 22 -5.65 2.18 6.31
C VAL A 22 -5.24 3.54 6.85
N LYS A 23 -4.88 3.57 8.13
CA LYS A 23 -4.41 4.77 8.86
C LYS A 23 -2.90 4.95 8.73
N SER A 24 -2.13 3.87 8.95
CA SER A 24 -0.68 3.89 8.84
C SER A 24 -0.15 2.54 8.33
N VAL A 25 1.01 2.60 7.70
CA VAL A 25 1.80 1.45 7.25
C VAL A 25 3.21 1.70 7.76
N GLU A 26 3.76 0.75 8.52
CA GLU A 26 5.06 0.90 9.17
C GLU A 26 5.87 -0.38 8.99
N ALA A 27 7.08 -0.27 8.45
CA ALA A 27 8.05 -1.35 8.48
C ALA A 27 8.75 -1.34 9.84
N LEU A 28 8.40 -2.29 10.71
CA LEU A 28 9.00 -2.40 12.05
C LEU A 28 10.47 -2.86 11.95
N ASP A 29 10.74 -3.74 11.00
CA ASP A 29 12.05 -4.23 10.61
C ASP A 29 12.02 -4.68 9.12
N GLU A 30 13.11 -5.28 8.63
CA GLU A 30 13.23 -5.70 7.22
C GLU A 30 12.19 -6.76 6.76
N ARG A 31 11.54 -7.46 7.69
CA ARG A 31 10.65 -8.59 7.41
C ARG A 31 9.30 -8.49 8.12
N THR A 32 9.06 -7.42 8.87
CA THR A 32 7.84 -7.19 9.64
C THR A 32 7.15 -5.91 9.20
N LEU A 33 5.90 -6.04 8.73
CA LEU A 33 5.04 -4.92 8.37
C LEU A 33 3.88 -4.81 9.35
N VAL A 34 3.64 -3.61 9.86
CA VAL A 34 2.49 -3.26 10.69
C VAL A 34 1.55 -2.37 9.90
N ILE A 35 0.26 -2.72 9.85
CA ILE A 35 -0.78 -1.93 9.19
C ILE A 35 -1.85 -1.61 10.24
N THR A 36 -2.06 -0.32 10.50
CA THR A 36 -3.08 0.15 11.44
C THR A 36 -4.31 0.61 10.67
N LEU A 37 -5.50 0.20 11.11
CA LEU A 37 -6.77 0.59 10.49
C LEU A 37 -7.54 1.56 11.39
N THR A 38 -8.30 2.47 10.78
CA THR A 38 -9.24 3.35 11.50
C THR A 38 -10.47 2.60 12.01
N GLU A 39 -10.85 1.53 11.31
CA GLU A 39 -12.00 0.67 11.62
C GLU A 39 -11.78 -0.76 11.11
N PRO A 40 -12.51 -1.77 11.61
CA PRO A 40 -12.43 -3.12 11.09
C PRO A 40 -12.80 -3.17 9.60
N PHE A 41 -11.93 -3.78 8.78
CA PHE A 41 -12.13 -3.87 7.34
C PHE A 41 -11.78 -5.28 6.83
N PHE A 42 -12.78 -6.15 6.80
CA PHE A 42 -12.64 -7.54 6.35
C PHE A 42 -12.00 -7.69 4.95
N PRO A 43 -12.33 -6.86 3.94
CA PRO A 43 -11.76 -7.03 2.60
C PRO A 43 -10.24 -6.85 2.52
N LEU A 44 -9.58 -6.24 3.52
CA LEU A 44 -8.15 -5.94 3.45
C LEU A 44 -7.30 -7.16 3.11
N LEU A 45 -7.52 -8.29 3.78
CA LEU A 45 -6.72 -9.50 3.56
C LEU A 45 -6.93 -10.07 2.14
N ILE A 46 -8.14 -9.96 1.60
CA ILE A 46 -8.44 -10.37 0.23
C ILE A 46 -7.73 -9.44 -0.76
N ASN A 47 -7.77 -8.14 -0.52
CA ASN A 47 -7.12 -7.14 -1.36
C ASN A 47 -5.59 -7.31 -1.37
N LEU A 48 -4.97 -7.65 -0.24
CA LEU A 48 -3.53 -7.92 -0.14
C LEU A 48 -3.11 -9.22 -0.84
N ALA A 49 -3.99 -10.22 -0.87
CA ALA A 49 -3.76 -11.48 -1.56
C ALA A 49 -4.03 -11.40 -3.07
N ALA A 50 -4.79 -10.40 -3.52
CA ALA A 50 -5.10 -10.21 -4.93
C ALA A 50 -3.83 -9.80 -5.71
N GLY A 51 -3.49 -10.59 -6.73
CA GLY A 51 -2.42 -10.22 -7.67
C GLY A 51 -2.74 -8.90 -8.37
N GLY A 52 -1.71 -8.09 -8.62
CA GLY A 52 -1.83 -6.81 -9.32
C GLY A 52 -1.46 -5.61 -8.45
N TYR A 53 -2.43 -4.72 -8.19
CA TYR A 53 -2.19 -3.34 -7.77
C TYR A 53 -1.43 -3.13 -6.46
N LEU A 54 -1.53 -4.07 -5.51
CA LEU A 54 -0.89 -3.96 -4.19
C LEU A 54 0.38 -4.81 -4.05
N MET A 55 0.87 -5.42 -5.14
CA MET A 55 2.07 -6.24 -5.08
C MET A 55 3.30 -5.41 -4.66
N PRO A 56 4.23 -5.99 -3.87
CA PRO A 56 5.48 -5.33 -3.55
C PRO A 56 6.24 -4.94 -4.82
N LEU A 57 6.68 -3.68 -4.87
CA LEU A 57 7.51 -3.14 -5.94
C LEU A 57 8.93 -2.95 -5.41
N SER A 58 9.93 -3.11 -6.29
CA SER A 58 11.31 -2.74 -5.97
C SER A 58 11.44 -1.22 -5.88
N GLN A 59 11.80 -0.72 -4.71
CA GLN A 59 12.00 0.72 -4.49
C GLN A 59 13.07 1.31 -5.41
N ALA A 60 14.17 0.58 -5.64
CA ALA A 60 15.23 1.01 -6.55
C ALA A 60 14.74 1.19 -7.99
N ALA A 61 13.86 0.30 -8.46
CA ALA A 61 13.30 0.38 -9.81
C ALA A 61 12.30 1.54 -9.94
N VAL A 62 11.47 1.78 -8.92
CA VAL A 62 10.53 2.91 -8.88
C VAL A 62 11.27 4.24 -8.95
N GLN A 63 12.33 4.39 -8.15
CA GLN A 63 13.17 5.60 -8.13
C GLN A 63 13.91 5.82 -9.45
N ALA A 64 14.48 4.77 -10.04
CA ALA A 64 15.12 4.85 -11.36
C ALA A 64 14.14 5.27 -12.47
N GLY A 65 12.85 4.95 -12.32
CA GLY A 65 11.77 5.37 -13.22
C GLY A 65 11.29 6.81 -13.01
N GLY A 66 11.79 7.52 -11.99
CA GLY A 66 11.35 8.89 -11.67
C GLY A 66 9.95 8.96 -11.04
N PHE A 67 9.46 7.84 -10.50
CA PHE A 67 8.20 7.81 -9.75
C PHE A 67 8.48 8.01 -8.24
N PRO A 68 7.55 8.63 -7.50
CA PRO A 68 7.62 8.71 -6.05
C PRO A 68 7.64 7.31 -5.40
#